data_AF-A0A2K9NNK2-F1
#
_entry.id   AF-A0A2K9NNK2-F1
#
_cell.length_a   1.000
_cell.length_b   1.000
_cell.length_c   1.000
_cell.angle_alpha   90.00
_cell.angle_beta   90.00
_cell.angle_gamma   90.00
#
_symmetry.space_group_name_H-M   'P 1'
#
loop_
_entity.id
_entity.type
_entity.pdbx_description
1 polymer ?
#
loop_
_entity_poly.entity_id
_entity_poly.type
_entity_poly.pdbx_seq_one_letter_code
_entity_poly.pdbx_strand_id
1 'polypeptide(L)'
;MNNDVSRITPGRGESLDYFEGLRSSIPEAAYKPVKRCPNCQSVYLTDTNCEACGRSLLYHPIGDPFSAKSLYGFKERYYESFSTFIKYFPVFENKTGNEARSYVRKLMKRFDDLLEAFGDEEAMDTKNRRLFYVEIMELMDELLRYGTSPVILQQKIEGSSFETGSLLSEQLLLYLNETKKENKLEASWSVRFLNHRWFGLKVDRIFKTVIIAATVVAMAVAYYGVISSQVGR
;
A
#
# COMPACT_ATOMS: atom_id res chain seq x y z
N MET A 1 -33.99 -6.74 78.84
CA MET A 1 -34.49 -7.90 78.08
C MET A 1 -33.30 -8.45 77.31
N ASN A 2 -32.68 -9.47 77.91
CA ASN A 2 -31.49 -10.17 77.41
C ASN A 2 -31.96 -11.28 76.47
N ASN A 3 -31.38 -11.35 75.27
CA ASN A 3 -31.49 -12.52 74.41
C ASN A 3 -30.09 -13.12 74.25
N ASP A 4 -29.84 -14.15 75.05
CA ASP A 4 -28.80 -15.14 74.84
C ASP A 4 -29.14 -15.96 73.59
N VAL A 5 -28.24 -15.97 72.60
CA VAL A 5 -28.20 -17.02 71.58
C VAL A 5 -26.76 -17.48 71.42
N SER A 6 -26.61 -18.74 71.75
CA SER A 6 -25.40 -19.53 71.94
C SER A 6 -24.54 -19.62 70.68
N ARG A 7 -23.22 -19.49 70.87
CA ARG A 7 -22.18 -19.85 69.90
C ARG A 7 -22.20 -21.35 69.65
N ILE A 8 -22.31 -21.74 68.37
CA ILE A 8 -21.93 -23.07 67.88
C ILE A 8 -20.70 -22.86 66.99
N THR A 9 -19.54 -23.33 67.46
CA THR A 9 -18.32 -23.47 66.65
C THR A 9 -18.34 -24.83 65.96
N PRO A 10 -18.19 -24.92 64.63
CA PRO A 10 -17.87 -26.18 63.99
C PRO A 10 -16.37 -26.47 64.11
N GLY A 11 -16.08 -27.73 64.38
CA GLY A 11 -14.77 -28.28 64.70
C GLY A 11 -13.76 -28.18 63.58
N ARG A 12 -12.51 -28.19 64.04
CA ARG A 12 -11.25 -28.21 63.32
C ARG A 12 -10.96 -29.63 62.83
N GLY A 13 -10.48 -29.76 61.60
CA GLY A 13 -9.67 -30.90 61.17
C GLY A 13 -10.28 -31.71 60.03
N GLU A 14 -9.44 -31.99 59.03
CA GLU A 14 -9.56 -33.08 58.05
C GLU A 14 -10.50 -32.81 56.85
N SER A 15 -9.96 -32.19 55.80
CA SER A 15 -10.37 -32.44 54.40
C SER A 15 -9.62 -31.58 53.35
N LEU A 16 -8.38 -31.13 53.63
CA LEU A 16 -7.59 -30.37 52.66
C LEU A 16 -6.48 -31.16 51.95
N ASP A 17 -6.30 -32.45 52.26
CA ASP A 17 -5.22 -33.27 51.68
C ASP A 17 -5.66 -34.18 50.52
N TYR A 18 -6.94 -34.17 50.13
CA TYR A 18 -7.44 -35.03 49.05
C TYR A 18 -7.39 -34.38 47.65
N PHE A 19 -7.16 -33.08 47.56
CA PHE A 19 -7.12 -32.36 46.27
C PHE A 19 -5.70 -32.09 45.74
N GLU A 20 -4.65 -32.26 46.55
CA GLU A 20 -3.25 -32.12 46.08
C GLU A 20 -2.72 -33.39 45.38
N GLY A 21 -3.29 -34.56 45.65
CA GLY A 21 -2.86 -35.83 45.04
C GLY A 21 -3.29 -36.05 43.57
N LEU A 22 -4.20 -35.24 43.04
CA LEU A 22 -4.71 -35.38 41.66
C LEU A 22 -4.03 -34.47 40.64
N ARG A 23 -3.15 -33.56 41.08
CA ARG A 23 -2.36 -32.71 40.16
C ARG A 23 -1.04 -33.33 39.71
N SER A 24 -0.57 -34.41 40.35
CA SER A 24 0.76 -34.99 40.10
C SER A 24 0.79 -36.13 39.07
N SER A 25 -0.35 -36.50 38.48
CA SER A 25 -0.46 -37.67 37.60
C SER A 25 -0.61 -37.36 36.10
N ILE A 26 -0.69 -36.08 35.71
CA ILE A 26 -0.71 -35.69 34.30
C ILE A 26 0.73 -35.39 33.88
N PRO A 27 1.35 -36.22 33.02
CA PRO A 27 2.70 -35.95 32.55
C PRO A 27 2.75 -34.59 31.86
N GLU A 28 3.77 -33.79 32.14
CA GLU A 28 3.95 -32.44 31.61
C GLU A 28 3.94 -32.42 30.05
N ALA A 29 4.31 -33.56 29.44
CA ALA A 29 4.21 -33.82 28.01
C ALA A 29 2.78 -33.89 27.43
N ALA A 30 1.75 -34.04 28.28
CA ALA A 30 0.34 -34.04 27.86
C ALA A 30 -0.25 -32.62 27.75
N TYR A 31 0.42 -31.60 28.31
CA TYR A 31 0.02 -30.22 28.15
C TYR A 31 0.52 -29.68 26.82
N LYS A 32 -0.36 -29.61 25.81
CA LYS A 32 -0.08 -28.82 24.61
C LYS A 32 0.10 -27.35 25.04
N PRO A 33 1.16 -26.66 24.60
CA PRO A 33 1.36 -25.26 24.94
C PRO A 33 0.13 -24.45 24.50
N VAL A 34 -0.48 -23.77 25.46
CA VAL A 34 -1.66 -22.93 25.21
C VAL A 34 -1.22 -21.74 24.37
N LYS A 35 -1.68 -21.69 23.12
CA LYS A 35 -1.46 -20.53 22.23
C LYS A 35 -2.10 -19.29 22.89
N ARG A 36 -1.37 -18.17 22.92
CA ARG A 36 -1.84 -16.89 23.46
C ARG A 36 -1.79 -15.81 22.39
N CYS A 37 -2.73 -14.87 22.42
CA CYS A 37 -2.70 -13.72 21.52
C CYS A 37 -1.45 -12.85 21.82
N PRO A 38 -0.62 -12.50 20.84
CA PRO A 38 0.57 -11.68 21.08
C PRO A 38 0.23 -10.25 21.52
N ASN A 39 -0.98 -9.76 21.21
CA ASN A 39 -1.39 -8.38 21.48
C ASN A 39 -2.03 -8.17 22.86
N CYS A 40 -2.83 -9.14 23.32
CA CYS A 40 -3.61 -9.01 24.56
C CYS A 40 -3.44 -10.19 25.52
N GLN A 41 -2.56 -11.14 25.17
CA GLN A 41 -2.25 -12.35 25.94
C GLN A 41 -3.45 -13.26 26.25
N SER A 42 -4.60 -13.04 25.60
CA SER A 42 -5.79 -13.87 25.78
C SER A 42 -5.57 -15.29 25.25
N VAL A 43 -6.24 -16.23 25.89
CA VAL A 43 -6.28 -17.66 25.51
C VAL A 43 -7.44 -17.96 24.54
N TYR A 44 -8.42 -17.06 24.48
CA TYR A 44 -9.57 -17.15 23.58
C TYR A 44 -9.16 -16.81 22.15
N LEU A 45 -8.73 -17.84 21.43
CA LEU A 45 -8.33 -17.78 20.02
C LEU A 45 -9.27 -18.67 19.22
N THR A 46 -9.86 -18.11 18.17
CA THR A 46 -10.42 -18.91 17.05
C THR A 46 -9.31 -19.22 16.05
N ASP A 47 -9.55 -20.11 15.08
CA ASP A 47 -8.57 -20.48 14.06
C ASP A 47 -8.01 -19.27 13.28
N THR A 48 -8.76 -18.16 13.21
CA THR A 48 -8.41 -16.99 12.41
C THR A 48 -8.24 -15.71 13.22
N ASN A 49 -8.95 -15.54 14.34
CA ASN A 49 -9.00 -14.28 15.11
C ASN A 49 -8.92 -14.49 16.63
N CYS A 50 -8.36 -13.51 17.32
CA CYS A 50 -8.45 -13.40 18.77
C CYS A 50 -9.83 -12.85 19.16
N GLU A 51 -10.57 -13.56 20.02
CA GLU A 51 -11.91 -13.13 20.44
C GLU A 51 -11.86 -11.93 21.39
N ALA A 52 -10.79 -11.80 22.18
CA ALA A 52 -10.69 -10.75 23.20
C ALA A 52 -10.36 -9.37 22.60
N CYS A 53 -9.55 -9.30 21.54
CA CYS A 53 -9.16 -8.03 20.92
C CYS A 53 -9.58 -7.91 19.44
N GLY A 54 -10.26 -8.92 18.90
CA GLY A 54 -10.70 -8.96 17.49
C GLY A 54 -9.56 -9.06 16.47
N ARG A 55 -8.30 -9.21 16.91
CA ARG A 55 -7.14 -9.20 16.02
C ARG A 55 -7.05 -10.51 15.25
N SER A 56 -6.94 -10.44 13.93
CA SER A 56 -6.65 -11.62 13.12
C SER A 56 -5.26 -12.17 13.43
N LEU A 57 -5.21 -13.46 13.73
CA LEU A 57 -3.99 -14.25 13.93
C LEU A 57 -3.34 -14.62 12.59
N LEU A 58 -4.12 -14.56 11.50
CA LEU A 58 -3.69 -14.67 10.11
C LEU A 58 -3.38 -13.29 9.48
N TYR A 59 -3.08 -12.28 10.30
CA TYR A 59 -2.71 -10.98 9.77
C TYR A 59 -1.35 -11.05 9.06
N HIS A 60 -1.37 -11.24 7.74
CA HIS A 60 -0.20 -10.99 6.91
C HIS A 60 -0.01 -9.47 6.80
N PRO A 61 1.10 -8.90 7.31
CA PRO A 61 1.32 -7.46 7.28
C PRO A 61 1.35 -6.92 5.84
N ILE A 62 1.82 -7.75 4.90
CA ILE A 62 1.89 -7.45 3.47
C ILE A 62 0.55 -7.68 2.74
N GLY A 63 -0.29 -8.59 3.23
CA GLY A 63 -1.50 -9.05 2.53
C GLY A 63 -1.18 -9.84 1.25
N ASP A 64 -2.21 -10.05 0.42
CA ASP A 64 -2.09 -10.82 -0.82
C ASP A 64 -1.59 -9.96 -2.00
N PRO A 65 -0.89 -10.55 -2.98
CA PRO A 65 -0.57 -9.87 -4.24
C PRO A 65 -1.86 -9.46 -4.95
N PHE A 66 -1.85 -8.33 -5.65
CA PHE A 66 -3.02 -7.76 -6.34
C PHE A 66 -4.24 -7.44 -5.45
N SER A 67 -4.07 -7.44 -4.12
CA SER A 67 -5.16 -7.14 -3.19
C SER A 67 -5.49 -5.63 -3.13
N ALA A 68 -6.52 -5.28 -2.35
CA ALA A 68 -6.82 -3.88 -2.05
C ALA A 68 -5.67 -3.11 -1.36
N LYS A 69 -4.66 -3.78 -0.81
CA LYS A 69 -3.46 -3.15 -0.24
C LYS A 69 -2.27 -3.11 -1.20
N SER A 70 -2.42 -3.66 -2.41
CA SER A 70 -1.39 -3.62 -3.45
C SER A 70 -1.38 -2.28 -4.18
N LEU A 71 -0.35 -2.06 -5.00
CA LEU A 71 -0.28 -0.98 -5.98
C LEU A 71 -1.59 -0.83 -6.75
N TYR A 72 -2.14 -1.93 -7.27
CA TYR A 72 -3.35 -1.93 -8.10
C TYR A 72 -4.56 -1.41 -7.33
N GLY A 73 -4.73 -1.85 -6.08
CA GLY A 73 -5.82 -1.36 -5.22
C GLY A 73 -5.65 0.10 -4.80
N PHE A 74 -4.42 0.62 -4.72
CA PHE A 74 -4.21 2.05 -4.53
C PHE A 74 -4.49 2.84 -5.80
N LYS A 75 -4.06 2.34 -6.95
CA LYS A 75 -4.23 2.97 -8.26
C LYS A 75 -5.70 3.04 -8.67
N GLU A 76 -6.45 1.97 -8.47
CA GLU A 76 -7.89 1.92 -8.71
C GLU A 76 -8.62 3.00 -7.90
N ARG A 77 -8.44 3.01 -6.58
CA ARG A 77 -9.05 4.03 -5.69
C ARG A 77 -8.62 5.45 -6.01
N TYR A 78 -7.41 5.63 -6.51
CA TYR A 78 -6.93 6.94 -6.94
C TYR A 78 -7.60 7.38 -8.24
N TYR A 79 -7.76 6.48 -9.21
CA TYR A 79 -8.45 6.79 -10.47
C TYR A 79 -9.95 6.90 -10.30
N GLU A 80 -10.54 6.26 -9.30
CA GLU A 80 -11.94 6.46 -8.93
C GLU A 80 -12.25 7.91 -8.56
N SER A 81 -11.30 8.64 -7.95
CA SER A 81 -11.49 10.07 -7.61
C SER A 81 -11.47 10.99 -8.83
N PHE A 82 -11.03 10.49 -9.99
CA PHE A 82 -10.92 11.31 -11.19
C PHE A 82 -12.26 11.55 -11.87
N SER A 83 -12.42 12.75 -12.42
CA SER A 83 -13.50 13.05 -13.35
C SER A 83 -13.37 12.21 -14.62
N THR A 84 -14.49 11.94 -15.29
CA THR A 84 -14.54 11.18 -16.54
C THR A 84 -13.56 11.71 -17.59
N PHE A 85 -13.40 13.03 -17.66
CA PHE A 85 -12.46 13.65 -18.59
C PHE A 85 -11.00 13.25 -18.33
N ILE A 86 -10.57 13.28 -17.06
CA ILE A 86 -9.19 12.91 -16.69
C ILE A 86 -8.96 11.41 -16.90
N LYS A 87 -10.00 10.57 -16.70
CA LYS A 87 -9.94 9.13 -17.00
C LYS A 87 -9.64 8.86 -18.49
N TYR A 88 -10.25 9.62 -19.40
CA TYR A 88 -9.97 9.51 -20.84
C TYR A 88 -8.65 10.18 -21.25
N PHE A 89 -8.26 11.25 -20.55
CA PHE A 89 -7.04 12.00 -20.85
C PHE A 89 -6.14 12.13 -19.61
N PRO A 90 -5.37 11.07 -19.26
CA PRO A 90 -4.49 11.08 -18.08
C PRO A 90 -3.40 12.15 -18.11
N VAL A 91 -3.12 12.74 -19.29
CA VAL A 91 -2.15 13.83 -19.44
C VAL A 91 -2.57 15.08 -18.65
N PHE A 92 -3.86 15.28 -18.40
CA PHE A 92 -4.38 16.42 -17.63
C PHE A 92 -4.47 16.15 -16.12
N GLU A 93 -3.94 15.03 -15.65
CA GLU A 93 -3.88 14.70 -14.23
C GLU A 93 -3.05 15.73 -13.45
N ASN A 94 -3.61 16.25 -12.35
CA ASN A 94 -2.86 17.12 -11.44
C ASN A 94 -1.97 16.33 -10.49
N LYS A 95 -0.77 15.99 -10.95
CA LYS A 95 0.27 15.28 -10.17
C LYS A 95 0.76 16.03 -8.91
N THR A 96 0.48 17.34 -8.80
CA THR A 96 0.92 18.17 -7.66
C THR A 96 -0.14 18.35 -6.57
N GLY A 97 -1.37 17.90 -6.83
CA GLY A 97 -2.52 18.06 -5.94
C GLY A 97 -2.41 17.25 -4.65
N ASN A 98 -3.26 17.56 -3.67
CA ASN A 98 -3.27 16.87 -2.37
C ASN A 98 -3.60 15.38 -2.51
N GLU A 99 -4.48 15.00 -3.43
CA GLU A 99 -4.81 13.60 -3.70
C GLU A 99 -3.62 12.85 -4.27
N ALA A 100 -2.92 13.42 -5.26
CA ALA A 100 -1.69 12.85 -5.82
C ALA A 100 -0.61 12.67 -4.75
N ARG A 101 -0.41 13.66 -3.88
CA ARG A 101 0.53 13.54 -2.74
C ARG A 101 0.11 12.46 -1.74
N SER A 102 -1.20 12.30 -1.51
CA SER A 102 -1.73 11.24 -0.66
C SER A 102 -1.49 9.86 -1.27
N TYR A 103 -1.72 9.73 -2.57
CA TYR A 103 -1.44 8.53 -3.34
C TYR A 103 0.05 8.16 -3.31
N VAL A 104 0.95 9.09 -3.65
CA VAL A 104 2.41 8.87 -3.59
C VAL A 104 2.88 8.45 -2.20
N ARG A 105 2.33 9.03 -1.12
CA ARG A 105 2.66 8.58 0.25
C ARG A 105 2.25 7.13 0.50
N LYS A 106 1.09 6.70 0.00
CA LYS A 106 0.63 5.30 0.12
C LYS A 106 1.53 4.36 -0.68
N LEU A 107 1.91 4.75 -1.91
CA LEU A 107 2.84 3.98 -2.73
C LEU A 107 4.21 3.84 -2.07
N MET A 108 4.75 4.94 -1.55
CA MET A 108 6.05 4.92 -0.86
C MET A 108 6.02 4.03 0.38
N LYS A 109 4.95 4.11 1.18
CA LYS A 109 4.76 3.21 2.31
C LYS A 109 4.71 1.75 1.87
N ARG A 110 3.95 1.44 0.81
CA ARG A 110 3.85 0.08 0.28
C ARG A 110 5.20 -0.44 -0.23
N PHE A 111 5.98 0.42 -0.87
CA PHE A 111 7.34 0.11 -1.32
C PHE A 111 8.23 -0.26 -0.13
N ASP A 112 8.20 0.53 0.95
CA ASP A 112 8.93 0.24 2.19
C ASP A 112 8.48 -1.08 2.82
N ASP A 113 7.16 -1.27 2.96
CA ASP A 113 6.57 -2.49 3.55
C ASP A 113 7.01 -3.74 2.76
N LEU A 114 7.09 -3.66 1.43
CA LEU A 114 7.56 -4.76 0.59
C LEU A 114 9.06 -5.00 0.72
N LEU A 115 9.89 -3.96 0.74
CA LEU A 115 11.33 -4.10 0.92
C LEU A 115 11.67 -4.77 2.25
N GLU A 116 11.01 -4.37 3.33
CA GLU A 116 11.17 -4.98 4.66
C GLU A 116 10.73 -6.45 4.64
N ALA A 117 9.57 -6.74 4.04
CA ALA A 117 9.00 -8.07 3.95
C ALA A 117 9.88 -9.08 3.21
N PHE A 118 10.58 -8.64 2.18
CA PHE A 118 11.44 -9.53 1.41
C PHE A 118 12.65 -10.02 2.26
N GLY A 119 13.02 -9.27 3.31
CA GLY A 119 14.12 -9.58 4.23
C GLY A 119 13.71 -10.52 5.37
N ASP A 120 12.41 -10.78 5.51
CA ASP A 120 11.83 -11.70 6.49
C ASP A 120 11.18 -12.89 5.76
N GLU A 121 11.83 -14.06 5.81
CA GLU A 121 11.32 -15.27 5.15
C GLU A 121 9.99 -15.77 5.72
N GLU A 122 9.64 -15.42 6.97
CA GLU A 122 8.35 -15.79 7.56
C GLU A 122 7.21 -14.87 7.12
N ALA A 123 7.54 -13.63 6.72
CA ALA A 123 6.55 -12.64 6.35
C ALA A 123 5.97 -12.86 4.93
N MET A 124 6.69 -13.56 4.05
CA MET A 124 6.35 -13.67 2.63
C MET A 124 6.32 -15.13 2.13
N ASP A 125 5.16 -15.59 1.67
CA ASP A 125 5.06 -16.91 1.03
C ASP A 125 5.93 -16.97 -0.23
N THR A 126 6.79 -17.99 -0.30
CA THR A 126 7.69 -18.29 -1.42
C THR A 126 7.00 -18.29 -2.79
N LYS A 127 5.72 -18.72 -2.86
CA LYS A 127 4.95 -18.74 -4.12
C LYS A 127 4.63 -17.34 -4.64
N ASN A 128 4.32 -16.42 -3.73
CA ASN A 128 3.93 -15.05 -4.06
C ASN A 128 5.11 -14.08 -4.17
N ARG A 129 6.30 -14.50 -3.72
CA ARG A 129 7.54 -13.69 -3.76
C ARG A 129 7.83 -13.09 -5.13
N ARG A 130 7.60 -13.85 -6.23
CA ARG A 130 7.76 -13.32 -7.59
C ARG A 130 6.75 -12.23 -7.94
N LEU A 131 5.52 -12.35 -7.47
CA LEU A 131 4.46 -11.37 -7.72
C LEU A 131 4.74 -10.06 -6.99
N PHE A 132 5.21 -10.15 -5.74
CA PHE A 132 5.64 -8.97 -4.99
C PHE A 132 6.86 -8.29 -5.60
N TYR A 133 7.77 -9.05 -6.22
CA TYR A 133 8.90 -8.47 -6.93
C TYR A 133 8.44 -7.63 -8.12
N VAL A 134 7.50 -8.15 -8.93
CA VAL A 134 6.88 -7.39 -10.02
C VAL A 134 6.17 -6.15 -9.48
N GLU A 135 5.46 -6.26 -8.34
CA GLU A 135 4.81 -5.11 -7.71
C GLU A 135 5.82 -4.02 -7.29
N ILE A 136 6.99 -4.40 -6.76
CA ILE A 136 8.07 -3.44 -6.41
C ILE A 136 8.53 -2.67 -7.66
N MET A 137 8.75 -3.38 -8.76
CA MET A 137 9.21 -2.78 -10.02
C MET A 137 8.19 -1.77 -10.56
N GLU A 138 6.91 -2.15 -10.57
CA GLU A 138 5.83 -1.25 -10.99
C GLU A 138 5.65 -0.08 -10.00
N LEU A 139 5.85 -0.29 -8.70
CA LEU A 139 5.85 0.78 -7.70
C LEU A 139 6.96 1.79 -7.96
N MET A 140 8.16 1.34 -8.33
CA MET A 140 9.27 2.23 -8.68
C MET A 140 8.93 3.08 -9.90
N ASP A 141 8.39 2.48 -10.95
CA ASP A 141 7.98 3.20 -12.17
C ASP A 141 6.89 4.23 -11.87
N GLU A 142 5.88 3.83 -11.11
CA GLU A 142 4.80 4.73 -10.72
C GLU A 142 5.35 5.87 -9.82
N LEU A 143 6.23 5.58 -8.86
CA LEU A 143 6.86 6.63 -8.02
C LEU A 143 7.70 7.61 -8.84
N LEU A 144 8.47 7.12 -9.82
CA LEU A 144 9.24 7.95 -10.76
C LEU A 144 8.32 8.80 -11.63
N ARG A 145 7.20 8.24 -12.13
CA ARG A 145 6.19 8.94 -12.93
C ARG A 145 5.56 10.13 -12.19
N TYR A 146 5.48 10.07 -10.86
CA TYR A 146 4.97 11.15 -10.01
C TYR A 146 6.09 12.07 -9.47
N GLY A 147 7.31 11.94 -9.99
CA GLY A 147 8.42 12.85 -9.69
C GLY A 147 9.18 12.52 -8.42
N THR A 148 9.06 11.29 -7.89
CA THR A 148 9.94 10.83 -6.81
C THR A 148 11.37 10.78 -7.30
N SER A 149 12.31 11.32 -6.53
CA SER A 149 13.72 11.32 -6.92
C SER A 149 14.28 9.88 -6.93
N PRO A 150 15.00 9.46 -7.99
CA PRO A 150 15.62 8.14 -8.02
C PRO A 150 16.65 7.95 -6.90
N VAL A 151 17.27 9.04 -6.42
CA VAL A 151 18.21 8.99 -5.29
C VAL A 151 17.51 8.53 -4.00
N ILE A 152 16.26 8.95 -3.80
CA ILE A 152 15.48 8.55 -2.61
C ILE A 152 15.15 7.06 -2.69
N LEU A 153 14.77 6.57 -3.88
CA LEU A 153 14.49 5.15 -4.09
C LEU A 153 15.75 4.29 -3.88
N GLN A 154 16.90 4.75 -4.41
CA GLN A 154 18.19 4.10 -4.19
C GLN A 154 18.53 4.00 -2.70
N GLN A 155 18.41 5.11 -1.95
CA GLN A 155 18.65 5.13 -0.50
C GLN A 155 17.75 4.16 0.26
N LYS A 156 16.49 4.01 -0.16
CA LYS A 156 15.55 3.06 0.47
C LYS A 156 15.91 1.62 0.19
N ILE A 157 16.35 1.31 -1.03
CA ILE A 157 16.82 -0.03 -1.39
C ILE A 157 18.09 -0.38 -0.57
N GLU A 158 19.06 0.53 -0.55
CA GLU A 158 20.34 0.35 0.17
C GLU A 158 20.17 0.29 1.69
N GLY A 159 19.23 1.06 2.24
CA GLY A 159 18.95 1.14 3.68
C GLY A 159 17.93 0.11 4.20
N SER A 160 17.37 -0.72 3.33
CA SER A 160 16.45 -1.80 3.74
C SER A 160 17.22 -2.87 4.53
N SER A 161 16.54 -3.58 5.43
CA SER A 161 17.09 -4.65 6.29
C SER A 161 17.61 -5.87 5.53
N PHE A 162 17.50 -5.88 4.20
CA PHE A 162 18.24 -6.82 3.38
C PHE A 162 19.73 -6.71 3.64
N GLU A 163 20.41 -7.86 3.67
CA GLU A 163 21.87 -7.87 3.57
C GLU A 163 22.27 -7.00 2.37
N THR A 164 22.97 -5.91 2.65
CA THR A 164 23.52 -5.01 1.64
C THR A 164 24.39 -5.85 0.70
N GLY A 165 23.94 -6.05 -0.56
CA GLY A 165 24.58 -6.98 -1.50
C GLY A 165 23.75 -8.24 -1.83
N SER A 166 22.52 -8.35 -1.35
CA SER A 166 21.59 -9.38 -1.82
C SER A 166 21.34 -9.25 -3.33
N LEU A 167 21.21 -10.39 -4.02
CA LEU A 167 20.94 -10.44 -5.46
C LEU A 167 19.69 -9.64 -5.86
N LEU A 168 18.69 -9.55 -4.98
CA LEU A 168 17.49 -8.76 -5.20
C LEU A 168 17.77 -7.25 -5.15
N SER A 169 18.52 -6.78 -4.14
CA SER A 169 18.92 -5.37 -4.06
C SER A 169 19.72 -4.92 -5.29
N GLU A 170 20.65 -5.75 -5.77
CA GLU A 170 21.42 -5.49 -6.98
C GLU A 170 20.51 -5.38 -8.22
N GLN A 171 19.57 -6.32 -8.38
CA GLN A 171 18.60 -6.27 -9.49
C GLN A 171 17.74 -5.01 -9.48
N LEU A 172 17.24 -4.60 -8.31
CA LEU A 172 16.44 -3.38 -8.18
C LEU A 172 17.26 -2.12 -8.49
N LEU A 173 18.52 -2.07 -8.05
CA LEU A 173 19.42 -0.95 -8.34
C LEU A 173 19.80 -0.89 -9.83
N LEU A 174 20.03 -2.04 -10.47
CA LEU A 174 20.26 -2.12 -11.91
C LEU A 174 19.05 -1.58 -12.68
N TYR A 175 17.84 -2.04 -12.32
CA TYR A 175 16.60 -1.56 -12.91
C TYR A 175 16.41 -0.05 -12.73
N LEU A 176 16.63 0.47 -11.52
CA LEU A 176 16.53 1.91 -11.24
C LEU A 176 17.50 2.73 -12.08
N ASN A 177 18.71 2.22 -12.32
CA ASN A 177 19.71 2.89 -13.13
C ASN A 177 19.35 2.88 -14.62
N GLU A 178 18.71 1.83 -15.12
CA GLU A 178 18.19 1.74 -16.49
C GLU A 178 17.04 2.73 -16.69
N THR A 179 16.03 2.69 -15.83
CA THR A 179 14.89 3.63 -15.89
C THR A 179 15.31 5.09 -15.73
N LYS A 180 16.34 5.37 -14.92
CA LYS A 180 16.93 6.72 -14.83
C LYS A 180 17.53 7.20 -16.14
N LYS A 181 18.18 6.32 -16.91
CA LYS A 181 18.76 6.67 -18.22
C LYS A 181 17.65 6.99 -19.23
N GLU A 182 16.61 6.17 -19.27
CA GLU A 182 15.46 6.35 -20.17
C GLU A 182 14.69 7.63 -19.86
N ASN A 183 14.35 7.87 -18.60
CA ASN A 183 13.66 9.09 -18.18
C ASN A 183 14.47 10.36 -18.50
N LYS A 184 15.80 10.31 -18.37
CA LYS A 184 16.68 11.43 -18.75
C LYS A 184 16.69 11.65 -20.26
N LEU A 185 16.62 10.60 -21.06
CA LEU A 185 16.52 10.67 -22.52
C LEU A 185 15.18 11.28 -22.95
N GLU A 186 14.05 10.85 -22.36
CA GLU A 186 12.73 11.40 -22.67
C GLU A 186 12.56 12.86 -22.24
N ALA A 187 13.01 13.21 -21.04
CA ALA A 187 13.03 14.60 -20.57
C ALA A 187 13.91 15.47 -21.47
N SER A 188 15.06 14.95 -21.91
CA SER A 188 15.94 15.64 -22.85
C SER A 188 15.28 15.81 -24.23
N TRP A 189 14.62 14.77 -24.75
CA TRP A 189 13.95 14.80 -26.05
C TRP A 189 12.78 15.77 -26.05
N SER A 190 11.88 15.71 -25.06
CA SER A 190 10.72 16.60 -24.95
C SER A 190 11.13 18.06 -24.80
N VAL A 191 12.14 18.35 -23.98
CA VAL A 191 12.70 19.71 -23.84
C VAL A 191 13.36 20.19 -25.13
N ARG A 192 14.09 19.32 -25.84
CA ARG A 192 14.71 19.63 -27.14
C ARG A 192 13.67 19.86 -28.23
N PHE A 193 12.61 19.05 -28.26
CA PHE A 193 11.52 19.14 -29.23
C PHE A 193 10.70 20.42 -29.01
N LEU A 194 10.29 20.71 -27.76
CA LEU A 194 9.52 21.90 -27.43
C LEU A 194 10.32 23.21 -27.61
N ASN A 195 11.64 23.17 -27.36
CA ASN A 195 12.53 24.30 -27.64
C ASN A 195 13.03 24.35 -29.09
N HIS A 196 12.67 23.37 -29.93
CA HIS A 196 13.02 23.43 -31.34
C HIS A 196 12.35 24.65 -31.98
N ARG A 197 13.12 25.36 -32.80
CA ARG A 197 12.63 26.52 -33.55
C ARG A 197 12.24 26.05 -34.93
N TRP A 198 10.94 25.99 -35.19
CA TRP A 198 10.42 25.78 -36.53
C TRP A 198 10.09 27.14 -37.14
N PHE A 199 10.77 27.52 -38.22
CA PHE A 199 10.63 28.84 -38.86
C PHE A 199 10.79 30.03 -37.90
N GLY A 200 11.74 29.95 -36.97
CA GLY A 200 12.02 31.03 -35.99
C GLY A 200 11.07 31.10 -34.79
N LEU A 201 9.93 30.40 -34.85
CA LEU A 201 8.97 30.27 -33.76
C LEU A 201 9.26 29.00 -32.93
N LYS A 202 9.12 29.09 -31.62
CA LYS A 202 9.25 27.92 -30.73
C LYS A 202 8.06 26.99 -30.95
N VAL A 203 8.30 25.69 -31.09
CA VAL A 203 7.25 24.66 -31.26
C VAL A 203 6.19 24.72 -30.15
N ASP A 204 6.58 25.03 -28.91
CA ASP A 204 5.65 25.26 -27.80
C ASP A 204 4.57 26.33 -28.10
N ARG A 205 4.94 27.43 -28.77
CA ARG A 205 3.97 28.48 -29.14
C ARG A 205 3.00 27.99 -30.20
N ILE A 206 3.50 27.25 -31.18
CA ILE A 206 2.68 26.71 -32.28
C ILE A 206 1.65 25.73 -31.70
N PHE A 207 2.09 24.78 -30.86
CA PHE A 207 1.19 23.81 -30.23
C PHE A 207 0.10 24.49 -29.38
N LYS A 208 0.48 25.48 -28.56
CA LYS A 208 -0.49 26.26 -27.78
C LYS A 208 -1.52 26.96 -28.66
N THR A 209 -1.08 27.58 -29.76
CA THR A 209 -2.01 28.26 -30.69
C THR A 209 -2.96 27.29 -31.39
N VAL A 210 -2.49 26.11 -31.79
CA VAL A 210 -3.33 25.09 -32.44
C VAL A 210 -4.38 24.55 -31.49
N ILE A 211 -4.00 24.27 -30.24
CA ILE A 211 -4.96 23.80 -29.22
C ILE A 211 -6.04 24.86 -28.95
N ILE A 212 -5.65 26.14 -28.82
CA ILE A 212 -6.60 27.23 -28.61
C ILE A 212 -7.53 27.40 -29.84
N ALA A 213 -7.00 27.34 -31.05
CA ALA A 213 -7.82 27.43 -32.26
C ALA A 213 -8.80 26.26 -32.34
N ALA A 214 -8.35 25.03 -32.05
CA ALA A 214 -9.19 23.85 -32.06
C ALA A 214 -10.32 23.93 -31.01
N THR A 215 -10.05 24.42 -29.80
CA THR A 215 -11.08 24.59 -28.77
C THR A 215 -12.10 25.67 -29.14
N VAL A 216 -11.66 26.78 -29.72
CA VAL A 216 -12.56 27.84 -30.21
C VAL A 216 -13.45 27.33 -31.34
N VAL A 217 -12.88 26.61 -32.31
CA VAL A 217 -13.67 26.00 -33.41
C VAL A 217 -14.66 24.97 -32.87
N ALA A 218 -14.24 24.11 -31.94
CA ALA A 218 -15.14 23.13 -31.31
C ALA A 218 -16.29 23.81 -30.56
N MET A 219 -16.03 24.89 -29.81
CA MET A 219 -17.06 25.68 -29.15
C MET A 219 -18.01 26.36 -30.15
N ALA A 220 -17.49 26.91 -31.25
CA ALA A 220 -18.30 27.55 -32.29
C ALA A 220 -19.23 26.55 -32.99
N VAL A 221 -18.73 25.35 -33.30
CA VAL A 221 -19.53 24.26 -33.88
C VAL A 221 -20.63 23.80 -32.92
N ALA A 222 -20.29 23.62 -31.64
CA ALA A 222 -21.26 23.24 -30.62
C ALA A 222 -22.35 24.32 -30.46
N TYR A 223 -21.96 25.60 -30.41
CA TYR A 223 -22.89 26.72 -30.31
C TYR A 223 -23.82 26.83 -31.52
N TYR A 224 -23.29 26.65 -32.73
CA TYR A 224 -24.08 26.61 -33.96
C TYR A 224 -25.10 25.46 -33.96
N GLY A 225 -24.69 24.28 -33.46
CA GLY A 225 -25.58 23.13 -33.26
C GLY A 225 -26.75 23.45 -32.31
N VAL A 226 -26.48 24.17 -31.21
CA VAL A 226 -27.53 24.57 -30.26
C VAL A 226 -28.52 25.56 -30.91
N ILE A 227 -28.04 26.60 -31.59
CA ILE A 227 -28.92 27.59 -32.23
C ILE A 227 -29.79 26.95 -33.31
N SER A 228 -29.19 26.16 -34.21
CA SER A 228 -29.93 25.49 -35.29
C SER A 228 -31.01 24.54 -34.76
N SER A 229 -30.78 23.91 -33.60
CA SER A 229 -31.80 23.08 -32.94
C SER A 229 -32.98 23.86 -32.34
N GLN A 230 -32.79 25.13 -31.99
CA GLN A 230 -33.86 25.97 -31.42
C GLN A 230 -34.67 26.72 -32.48
N VAL A 231 -34.07 27.03 -33.63
CA VAL A 231 -34.75 27.74 -34.73
C VAL A 231 -35.55 26.78 -35.63
N GLY A 232 -35.28 25.47 -35.57
CA GLY A 232 -36.00 24.43 -36.31
C GLY A 232 -37.27 23.87 -35.64
N ARG A 233 -37.77 24.50 -34.57
CA ARG A 233 -39.08 24.25 -33.96
C ARG A 233 -39.97 25.46 -34.13
#